data_AF-A0A1Y2JEX4-F1
#
_entry.id   AF-A0A1Y2JEX4-F1
#
_cell.length_a   1.000
_cell.length_b   1.000
_cell.length_c   1.000
_cell.angle_alpha   90.00
_cell.angle_beta   90.00
_cell.angle_gamma   90.00
#
_symmetry.space_group_name_H-M   'P 1'
#
loop_
_entity.id
_entity.type
_entity.pdbx_description
1 polymer ?
#
loop_
_entity_poly.entity_id
_entity_poly.type
_entity_poly.pdbx_seq_one_letter_code
_entity_poly.pdbx_strand_id
1 'polypeptide(L)'
;MPTPIRAEDAGPTVPIDAPITEARIRRALVAVAYVISTYGEVEYLPLMERLEAELERHREGRDAVSRARAILQAHAKTETA
;
A
#
# COMPACT_ATOMS: atom_id res chain seq x y z
N MET A 1 19.86 30.78 -1.20
CA MET A 1 20.41 29.44 -1.48
C MET A 1 19.41 28.42 -0.94
N PRO A 2 18.75 27.60 -1.78
CA PRO A 2 17.89 26.54 -1.26
C PRO A 2 18.75 25.49 -0.55
N THR A 3 18.34 25.09 0.64
CA THR A 3 19.04 24.08 1.45
C THR A 3 19.04 22.74 0.71
N PRO A 4 20.18 22.04 0.56
CA PRO A 4 20.18 20.71 -0.02
C PRO A 4 19.40 19.76 0.89
N ILE A 5 18.43 19.06 0.31
CA ILE A 5 17.71 17.96 0.97
C ILE A 5 18.78 16.91 1.32
N ARG A 6 18.95 16.63 2.61
CA ARG A 6 19.92 15.62 3.07
C ARG A 6 19.48 14.25 2.56
N ALA A 7 20.42 13.45 2.08
CA ALA A 7 20.14 12.12 1.54
C ALA A 7 19.45 11.21 2.57
N GLU A 8 19.72 11.42 3.88
CA GLU A 8 19.03 10.77 4.99
C GLU A 8 17.52 11.05 5.08
N ASP A 9 17.00 12.12 4.48
CA ASP A 9 15.58 12.51 4.54
C ASP A 9 14.77 12.09 3.29
N ALA A 10 15.44 11.54 2.26
CA ALA A 10 14.84 11.28 0.94
C ALA A 10 14.54 9.80 0.65
N GLY A 11 14.95 8.89 1.53
CA GLY A 11 14.77 7.45 1.35
C GLY A 11 13.44 6.94 1.94
N PRO A 12 12.88 5.83 1.43
CA PRO A 12 11.74 5.20 2.06
C PRO A 12 12.11 4.81 3.50
N THR A 13 11.35 5.30 4.47
CA THR A 13 11.48 5.00 5.92
C THR A 13 11.23 3.54 6.27
N VAL A 14 10.93 2.72 5.27
CA VAL A 14 10.63 1.30 5.38
C VAL A 14 11.71 0.55 4.60
N PRO A 15 12.39 -0.44 5.21
CA PRO A 15 13.36 -1.27 4.52
C PRO A 15 12.80 -1.85 3.22
N ILE A 16 13.61 -1.92 2.18
CA ILE A 16 13.22 -2.48 0.87
C ILE A 16 12.70 -3.92 1.06
N ASP A 17 13.31 -4.68 1.97
CA ASP A 17 12.96 -6.06 2.33
C ASP A 17 11.78 -6.20 3.28
N ALA A 18 11.08 -5.12 3.64
CA ALA A 18 9.90 -5.23 4.47
C ALA A 18 8.85 -6.13 3.77
N PRO A 19 7.97 -6.83 4.52
CA PRO A 19 6.91 -7.63 3.94
C PRO A 19 6.00 -6.80 3.04
N ILE A 20 5.62 -7.34 1.88
CA ILE A 20 4.58 -6.73 1.04
C ILE A 20 3.24 -6.94 1.76
N THR A 21 2.70 -5.85 2.30
CA THR A 21 1.40 -5.84 2.99
C THR A 21 0.37 -5.13 2.13
N GLU A 22 -0.91 -5.45 2.33
CA GLU A 22 -2.02 -4.71 1.73
C GLU A 22 -1.88 -3.19 1.88
N ALA A 23 -1.47 -2.71 3.07
CA ALA A 23 -1.29 -1.30 3.34
C ALA A 23 -0.18 -0.67 2.46
N ARG A 24 0.91 -1.41 2.20
CA ARG A 24 1.98 -0.96 1.28
C ARG A 24 1.50 -0.92 -0.17
N ILE A 25 0.76 -1.93 -0.62
CA ILE A 25 0.19 -1.96 -1.98
C ILE A 25 -0.76 -0.77 -2.18
N ARG A 26 -1.63 -0.48 -1.20
CA ARG A 26 -2.52 0.69 -1.25
C ARG A 26 -1.77 2.02 -1.30
N ARG A 27 -0.70 2.18 -0.51
CA ARG A 27 0.15 3.38 -0.57
C ARG A 27 0.81 3.55 -1.94
N ALA A 28 1.30 2.46 -2.53
CA ALA A 28 1.88 2.47 -3.86
C ALA A 28 0.85 2.88 -4.93
N LEU A 29 -0.38 2.35 -4.85
CA LEU A 29 -1.48 2.74 -5.74
C LEU A 29 -1.77 4.25 -5.68
N VAL A 30 -1.83 4.82 -4.47
CA VAL A 30 -2.05 6.27 -4.30
C VAL A 30 -0.93 7.08 -4.94
N ALA A 31 0.33 6.67 -4.75
CA ALA A 31 1.47 7.36 -5.34
C ALA A 31 1.44 7.32 -6.88
N VAL A 32 1.15 6.16 -7.47
CA VAL A 32 1.04 6.00 -8.93
C VAL A 32 -0.15 6.80 -9.48
N ALA A 33 -1.30 6.74 -8.84
CA ALA A 33 -2.48 7.53 -9.23
C ALA A 33 -2.21 9.05 -9.17
N TYR A 34 -1.47 9.51 -8.17
CA TYR A 34 -1.04 10.91 -8.09
C TYR A 34 -0.17 11.32 -9.28
N VAL A 35 0.81 10.48 -9.64
CA VAL A 35 1.70 10.75 -10.79
C VAL A 35 0.89 10.82 -12.09
N ILE A 36 0.06 9.81 -12.36
CA ILE A 36 -0.76 9.75 -13.57
C ILE A 36 -1.70 10.96 -13.66
N SER A 37 -2.40 11.29 -12.56
CA SER A 37 -3.37 12.39 -12.55
C SER A 37 -2.74 13.79 -12.63
N THR A 38 -1.55 13.97 -12.06
CA THR A 38 -0.89 15.27 -12.00
C THR A 38 -0.10 15.57 -13.27
N TYR A 39 0.57 14.56 -13.82
CA TYR A 39 1.53 14.74 -14.91
C TYR A 39 1.03 14.15 -16.25
N GLY A 40 -0.06 13.40 -16.25
CA GLY A 40 -0.61 12.79 -17.48
C GLY A 40 0.21 11.60 -18.00
N GLU A 41 1.09 11.03 -17.16
CA GLU A 41 2.07 10.02 -17.52
C GLU A 41 1.42 8.63 -17.67
N VAL A 42 0.85 8.39 -18.85
CA VAL A 42 0.13 7.15 -19.19
C VAL A 42 1.04 5.93 -19.23
N GLU A 43 2.36 6.09 -19.32
CA GLU A 43 3.32 4.99 -19.27
C GLU A 43 3.31 4.26 -17.92
N TYR A 44 2.75 4.85 -16.86
CA TYR A 44 2.56 4.21 -15.57
C TYR A 44 1.26 3.39 -15.46
N LEU A 45 0.37 3.41 -16.47
CA LEU A 45 -0.85 2.60 -16.45
C LEU A 45 -0.59 1.10 -16.24
N PRO A 46 0.41 0.46 -16.89
CA PRO A 46 0.71 -0.95 -16.63
C PRO A 46 1.15 -1.22 -15.18
N LEU A 47 1.80 -0.25 -14.53
CA LEU A 47 2.16 -0.34 -13.12
C LEU A 47 0.94 -0.22 -12.21
N MET A 48 0.00 0.66 -12.55
CA MET A 48 -1.29 0.77 -11.85
C MET A 48 -2.06 -0.55 -11.90
N GLU A 49 -2.25 -1.11 -13.09
CA GLU A 49 -2.97 -2.39 -13.29
C GLU A 49 -2.32 -3.55 -12.51
N ARG A 50 -0.98 -3.61 -12.53
CA ARG A 50 -0.23 -4.63 -11.79
C ARG A 50 -0.45 -4.51 -10.28
N LEU A 51 -0.47 -3.29 -9.73
CA LEU A 51 -0.69 -3.06 -8.30
C LEU A 51 -2.13 -3.38 -7.88
N GLU A 52 -3.10 -3.12 -8.75
CA GLU A 52 -4.50 -3.50 -8.53
C GLU A 52 -4.66 -5.02 -8.49
N ALA A 53 -4.05 -5.73 -9.44
CA ALA A 53 -4.05 -7.19 -9.45
C ALA A 53 -3.37 -7.79 -8.20
N GLU A 54 -2.27 -7.20 -7.74
CA GLU A 54 -1.59 -7.64 -6.52
C GLU A 54 -2.46 -7.41 -5.26
N LEU A 55 -3.17 -6.28 -5.21
CA LEU A 55 -4.11 -5.99 -4.13
C LEU A 55 -5.22 -7.03 -4.08
N GLU A 56 -5.75 -7.41 -5.25
CA GLU A 56 -6.81 -8.41 -5.34
C GLU A 56 -6.31 -9.80 -4.94
N ARG A 57 -5.15 -10.23 -5.43
CA ARG A 57 -4.50 -11.48 -4.96
C ARG A 57 -4.30 -11.51 -3.44
N HIS A 58 -3.91 -10.38 -2.84
CA HIS A 58 -3.75 -10.27 -1.40
C HIS A 58 -5.09 -10.32 -0.64
N ARG A 59 -6.21 -9.95 -1.29
CA ARG A 59 -7.56 -10.09 -0.74
C ARG A 59 -8.10 -11.52 -0.90
N GLU A 60 -7.91 -12.12 -2.06
CA GLU A 60 -8.30 -13.50 -2.38
C GLU A 60 -7.56 -14.51 -1.51
N GLY A 61 -6.25 -14.31 -1.29
CA GLY A 61 -5.43 -15.12 -0.39
C GLY A 61 -5.85 -15.05 1.08
N ARG A 62 -6.68 -14.06 1.48
CA ARG A 62 -7.40 -14.08 2.75
C ARG A 62 -8.76 -14.73 2.55
N ASP A 63 -8.77 -16.06 2.67
CA ASP A 63 -9.96 -16.93 2.72
C ASP A 63 -11.12 -16.26 3.49
N ALA A 64 -12.37 -16.47 3.06
CA ALA A 64 -13.55 -15.87 3.69
C ALA A 64 -13.61 -16.18 5.19
N VAL A 65 -13.10 -17.34 5.59
CA VAL A 65 -12.92 -17.76 6.98
C VAL A 65 -11.88 -16.91 7.71
N SER A 66 -10.74 -16.62 7.08
CA SER A 66 -9.71 -15.73 7.62
C SER A 66 -10.24 -14.29 7.78
N ARG A 67 -11.09 -13.82 6.85
CA ARG A 67 -11.77 -12.53 6.97
C ARG A 67 -12.76 -12.51 8.13
N ALA A 68 -13.60 -13.54 8.26
CA ALA A 68 -14.54 -13.68 9.37
C ALA A 68 -13.83 -13.69 10.74
N ARG A 69 -12.70 -14.40 10.83
CA ARG A 69 -11.87 -14.45 12.06
C ARG A 69 -11.25 -13.08 12.40
N ALA A 70 -10.74 -12.36 11.39
CA ALA A 70 -10.18 -11.03 11.61
C ALA A 70 -11.24 -10.01 12.09
N ILE A 71 -12.45 -10.06 11.53
CA ILE A 71 -13.58 -9.21 11.95
C ILE A 71 -13.94 -9.48 13.42
N LEU A 72 -14.08 -10.75 13.80
CA LEU A 72 -14.40 -11.12 15.19
C LEU A 72 -13.32 -10.68 16.18
N GLN A 73 -12.03 -10.81 15.83
CA GLN A 73 -10.94 -10.34 16.69
C GLN A 73 -10.93 -8.83 16.87
N ALA A 74 -11.25 -8.05 15.83
CA ALA A 74 -11.33 -6.59 15.93
C ALA A 74 -12.45 -6.14 16.89
N HIS A 75 -13.60 -6.80 16.85
CA HIS A 75 -14.71 -6.51 17.77
C HIS A 75 -14.38 -6.90 19.23
N ALA A 76 -13.81 -8.09 19.46
CA ALA A 76 -13.45 -8.55 20.81
C ALA A 76 -12.41 -7.64 21.49
N LYS A 77 -11.50 -7.03 20.72
CA LYS A 77 -10.50 -6.09 21.24
C LYS A 77 -11.07 -4.71 21.56
N THR A 78 -12.25 -4.38 21.02
CA THR A 78 -12.93 -3.09 21.24
C THR A 78 -13.78 -3.12 22.52
N GLU A 79 -14.27 -4.28 22.95
CA GLU A 79 -15.05 -4.43 24.19
C GLU A 79 -14.20 -4.56 25.47
N THR A 80 -12.88 -4.70 25.33
CA THR A 80 -11.93 -4.85 26.45
C THR A 80 -11.07 -3.61 26.69
N ALA A 81 -11.41 -2.47 26.08
CA ALA A 81 -10.72 -1.19 26.23
C ALA A 81 -11.57 -0.16 26.98
#